data_AF-A0A7W0W8K9-F1
#
_entry.id   AF-A0A7W0W8K9-F1
#
_cell.length_a   1.000
_cell.length_b   1.000
_cell.length_c   1.000
_cell.angle_alpha   90.00
_cell.angle_beta   90.00
_cell.angle_gamma   90.00
#
_symmetry.space_group_name_H-M   'P 1'
#
loop_
_entity.id
_entity.type
_entity.pdbx_description
1 polymer ?
#
loop_
_entity_poly.entity_id
_entity_poly.type
_entity_poly.pdbx_seq_one_letter_code
_entity_poly.pdbx_strand_id
1 'polypeptide(L)'
;MRYIQWIILCLLLTSCGQEAELQQVRDQLNMTLATIPSSPDFTTIETAYENFSSDPKVSKNGFCFYARAYRLIGTQIPKEQVLATYAALLQTEGWIVQAQDINSNTFIRGENEDADVFLTETTYMHMLFDYAAAYQRYPTVFVATITYKLPQRQGC
;
A
#
# COMPACT_ATOMS: atom_id res chain seq x y z
N MET A 1 -31.22 38.06 28.44
CA MET A 1 -31.16 37.67 27.01
C MET A 1 -29.68 37.69 26.60
N ARG A 2 -28.88 36.63 26.82
CA ARG A 2 -28.79 35.33 26.12
C ARG A 2 -28.63 35.45 24.60
N TYR A 3 -27.40 35.70 24.11
CA TYR A 3 -26.91 35.32 22.77
C TYR A 3 -25.37 35.21 22.80
N ILE A 4 -24.84 34.17 23.44
CA ILE A 4 -23.45 33.72 23.28
C ILE A 4 -23.52 32.20 23.22
N GLN A 5 -23.67 31.60 22.02
CA GLN A 5 -23.41 30.16 21.78
C GLN A 5 -23.79 29.75 20.35
N TRP A 6 -23.14 30.27 19.30
CA TRP A 6 -23.27 29.67 17.95
C TRP A 6 -22.02 29.77 17.08
N ILE A 7 -20.81 29.88 17.66
CA ILE A 7 -19.55 29.87 16.88
C ILE A 7 -18.51 28.97 17.56
N ILE A 8 -18.89 27.77 17.99
CA ILE A 8 -17.92 26.70 18.32
C ILE A 8 -18.59 25.35 17.98
N LEU A 9 -18.89 25.11 16.70
CA LEU A 9 -19.31 23.77 16.25
C LEU A 9 -18.84 23.41 14.83
N CYS A 10 -18.35 24.37 14.04
CA CYS A 10 -17.86 24.09 12.68
C CYS A 10 -16.38 23.68 12.59
N LEU A 11 -15.58 23.80 13.66
CA LEU A 11 -14.15 23.44 13.64
C LEU A 11 -13.86 21.99 14.07
N LEU A 12 -14.86 21.24 14.53
CA LEU A 12 -14.72 19.84 14.95
C LEU A 12 -15.24 18.82 13.92
N LEU A 13 -15.99 19.28 12.91
CA LEU A 13 -16.57 18.41 11.89
C LEU A 13 -15.56 18.02 10.80
N THR A 14 -14.57 18.87 10.52
CA THR A 14 -13.55 18.59 9.51
C THR A 14 -12.53 17.56 9.99
N SER A 15 -12.15 17.56 11.27
CA SER A 15 -11.20 16.58 11.83
C SER A 15 -11.81 15.19 11.97
N CYS A 16 -13.12 15.10 12.24
CA CYS A 16 -13.81 13.80 12.31
C CYS A 16 -14.01 13.14 10.94
N GLY A 17 -14.19 13.92 9.86
CA GLY A 17 -14.26 13.39 8.50
C GLY A 17 -12.97 12.66 8.14
N GLN A 18 -11.84 13.39 8.19
CA GLN A 18 -10.53 12.87 7.78
C GLN A 18 -10.12 11.58 8.50
N GLU A 19 -10.39 11.45 9.79
CA GLU A 19 -10.08 10.22 10.53
C GLU A 19 -10.97 9.05 10.10
N ALA A 20 -12.24 9.30 9.75
CA ALA A 20 -13.14 8.26 9.23
C ALA A 20 -12.69 7.77 7.85
N GLU A 21 -12.25 8.67 6.96
CA GLU A 21 -11.70 8.27 5.66
C GLU A 21 -10.37 7.54 5.79
N LEU A 22 -9.49 7.97 6.71
CA LEU A 22 -8.24 7.28 7.03
C LEU A 22 -8.51 5.88 7.60
N GLN A 23 -9.51 5.73 8.46
CA GLN A 23 -9.91 4.41 8.95
C GLN A 23 -10.47 3.55 7.82
N GLN A 24 -11.29 4.12 6.94
CA GLN A 24 -11.81 3.41 5.77
C GLN A 24 -10.70 2.87 4.88
N VAL A 25 -9.68 3.68 4.51
CA VAL A 25 -8.57 3.17 3.68
C VAL A 25 -7.76 2.09 4.38
N ARG A 26 -7.58 2.16 5.71
CA ARG A 26 -6.89 1.11 6.48
C ARG A 26 -7.67 -0.19 6.46
N ASP A 27 -8.99 -0.14 6.69
CA ASP A 27 -9.85 -1.32 6.70
C ASP A 27 -9.89 -1.97 5.32
N GLN A 28 -9.99 -1.17 4.27
CA GLN A 28 -9.96 -1.65 2.89
C GLN A 28 -8.61 -2.25 2.53
N LEU A 29 -7.50 -1.61 2.88
CA LEU A 29 -6.17 -2.19 2.72
C LEU A 29 -6.08 -3.55 3.43
N ASN A 30 -6.56 -3.68 4.67
CA ASN A 30 -6.54 -4.95 5.39
C ASN A 30 -7.34 -6.05 4.68
N MET A 31 -8.49 -5.71 4.10
CA MET A 31 -9.26 -6.65 3.27
C MET A 31 -8.50 -7.02 2.00
N THR A 32 -7.92 -6.06 1.28
CA THR A 32 -7.06 -6.31 0.12
C THR A 32 -5.90 -7.25 0.48
N LEU A 33 -5.22 -6.99 1.60
CA LEU A 33 -4.10 -7.77 2.09
C LEU A 33 -4.48 -9.21 2.46
N ALA A 34 -5.73 -9.43 2.90
CA ALA A 34 -6.26 -10.77 3.21
C ALA A 34 -6.55 -11.60 1.95
N THR A 35 -6.74 -10.94 0.79
CA THR A 35 -6.88 -11.60 -0.51
C THR A 35 -5.57 -11.86 -1.22
N ILE A 36 -4.43 -11.36 -0.71
CA ILE A 36 -3.13 -11.68 -1.30
C ILE A 36 -2.86 -13.16 -1.03
N PRO A 37 -2.71 -14.00 -2.06
CA PRO A 37 -2.69 -15.44 -1.88
C PRO A 37 -1.38 -15.87 -1.23
N SER A 38 -1.47 -16.77 -0.25
CA SER A 38 -0.30 -17.36 0.39
C SER A 38 0.34 -18.40 -0.52
N SER A 39 1.66 -18.49 -0.53
CA SER A 39 2.39 -19.57 -1.19
C SER A 39 3.52 -20.07 -0.27
N PRO A 40 3.81 -21.37 -0.23
CA PRO A 40 4.96 -21.90 0.50
C PRO A 40 6.30 -21.37 -0.03
N ASP A 41 6.34 -20.86 -1.27
CA ASP A 41 7.55 -20.34 -1.89
C ASP A 41 7.90 -18.92 -1.45
N PHE A 42 6.96 -18.21 -0.82
CA PHE A 42 7.12 -16.82 -0.40
C PHE A 42 6.86 -16.66 1.09
N THR A 43 7.85 -16.16 1.83
CA THR A 43 7.69 -15.83 3.25
C THR A 43 7.63 -14.31 3.40
N THR A 44 6.53 -13.80 3.95
CA THR A 44 6.52 -12.41 4.44
C THR A 44 7.37 -12.34 5.69
N ILE A 45 8.50 -11.63 5.62
CA ILE A 45 9.46 -11.47 6.71
C ILE A 45 8.97 -10.37 7.67
N GLU A 46 8.54 -9.25 7.10
CA GLU A 46 8.12 -8.06 7.84
C GLU A 46 7.09 -7.28 7.03
N THR A 47 6.21 -6.54 7.72
CA THR A 47 5.26 -5.62 7.09
C THR A 47 5.30 -4.27 7.79
N ALA A 48 5.51 -3.20 7.03
CA ALA A 48 5.40 -1.83 7.49
C ALA A 48 4.18 -1.16 6.86
N TYR A 49 3.56 -0.23 7.57
CA TYR A 49 2.34 0.45 7.13
C TYR A 49 2.56 1.96 7.04
N GLU A 50 1.99 2.57 6.00
CA GLU A 50 1.92 4.01 5.81
C GLU A 50 0.47 4.38 5.53
N ASN A 51 0.01 5.49 6.11
CA ASN A 51 -1.25 6.11 5.72
C ASN A 51 -1.00 7.58 5.42
N PHE A 52 -1.70 8.11 4.44
CA PHE A 52 -1.53 9.49 4.01
C PHE A 52 -2.88 10.12 3.70
N SER A 53 -3.06 11.33 4.20
CA SER A 53 -4.10 12.28 3.77
C SER A 53 -3.41 13.48 3.12
N SER A 54 -3.73 13.77 1.87
CA SER A 54 -3.31 15.05 1.25
C SER A 54 -4.32 16.14 1.57
N ASP A 55 -3.81 17.37 1.71
CA ASP A 55 -4.67 18.53 1.57
C ASP A 55 -5.33 18.49 0.17
N PRO A 56 -6.65 18.62 0.10
CA PRO A 56 -7.44 18.68 -1.12
C PRO A 56 -6.89 19.58 -2.23
N LYS A 57 -6.29 20.70 -1.83
CA LYS A 57 -5.78 21.73 -2.74
C LYS A 57 -4.41 21.37 -3.31
N VAL A 58 -3.81 20.30 -2.82
CA VAL A 58 -2.43 19.89 -3.09
C VAL A 58 -2.36 18.52 -3.78
N SER A 59 -3.41 17.70 -3.73
CA SER A 59 -3.40 16.40 -4.40
C SER A 59 -3.31 16.54 -5.92
N LYS A 60 -2.12 16.28 -6.46
CA LYS A 60 -1.85 16.20 -7.90
C LYS A 60 -2.12 14.81 -8.48
N ASN A 61 -2.33 13.81 -7.62
CA ASN A 61 -2.35 12.40 -8.00
C ASN A 61 -3.77 11.81 -8.15
N GLY A 62 -4.82 12.62 -7.98
CA GLY A 62 -6.22 12.20 -8.19
C GLY A 62 -6.83 11.37 -7.05
N PHE A 63 -6.15 11.26 -5.90
CA PHE A 63 -6.66 10.62 -4.68
C PHE A 63 -6.30 11.46 -3.46
N CYS A 64 -7.21 11.51 -2.46
CA CYS A 64 -7.00 12.33 -1.25
C CYS A 64 -6.47 11.52 -0.07
N PHE A 65 -6.89 10.26 0.03
CA PHE A 65 -6.55 9.36 1.12
C PHE A 65 -6.03 8.05 0.55
N TYR A 66 -4.96 7.55 1.14
CA TYR A 66 -4.49 6.19 0.87
C TYR A 66 -3.93 5.53 2.11
N ALA A 67 -3.99 4.21 2.13
CA ALA A 67 -3.23 3.35 3.01
C ALA A 67 -2.35 2.44 2.17
N ARG A 68 -1.14 2.17 2.64
CA ARG A 68 -0.17 1.33 1.97
C ARG A 68 0.48 0.38 2.97
N ALA A 69 0.67 -0.86 2.53
CA ALA A 69 1.52 -1.81 3.21
C ALA A 69 2.75 -2.10 2.36
N TYR A 70 3.91 -2.06 2.99
CA TYR A 70 5.18 -2.52 2.45
C TYR A 70 5.43 -3.90 3.04
N ARG A 71 5.55 -4.94 2.22
CA ARG A 71 5.88 -6.29 2.67
C ARG A 71 7.28 -6.66 2.20
N LEU A 72 8.19 -6.90 3.14
CA LEU A 72 9.47 -7.52 2.84
C LEU A 72 9.26 -9.02 2.69
N ILE A 73 9.57 -9.55 1.51
CA ILE A 73 9.31 -10.95 1.17
C ILE A 73 10.62 -11.64 0.85
N GLY A 74 10.86 -12.77 1.51
CA GLY A 74 11.97 -13.68 1.24
C GLY A 74 11.51 -14.91 0.48
N THR A 75 12.36 -15.43 -0.39
CA THR A 75 12.09 -16.65 -1.16
C THR A 75 13.38 -17.41 -1.51
N GLN A 76 13.24 -18.71 -1.78
CA GLN A 76 14.30 -19.55 -2.34
C GLN A 76 14.34 -19.49 -3.88
N ILE A 77 13.36 -18.84 -4.51
CA ILE A 77 13.30 -18.67 -5.97
C ILE A 77 14.42 -17.73 -6.42
N PRO A 78 15.15 -18.05 -7.50
CA PRO A 78 16.17 -17.17 -8.06
C PRO A 78 15.61 -15.80 -8.49
N LYS A 79 16.42 -14.76 -8.35
CA LYS A 79 16.05 -13.36 -8.63
C LYS A 79 15.47 -13.18 -10.04
N GLU A 80 15.96 -13.93 -11.02
CA GLU A 80 15.53 -13.85 -12.43
C GLU A 80 14.11 -14.37 -12.65
N GLN A 81 13.59 -15.21 -11.74
CA GLN A 81 12.28 -15.85 -11.86
C GLN A 81 11.23 -15.21 -10.93
N VAL A 82 11.68 -14.55 -9.86
CA VAL A 82 10.81 -14.16 -8.75
C VAL A 82 9.66 -13.23 -9.16
N LEU A 83 9.92 -12.25 -10.02
CA LEU A 83 8.89 -11.31 -10.46
C LEU A 83 7.80 -11.99 -11.28
N ALA A 84 8.18 -12.92 -12.17
CA ALA A 84 7.23 -13.68 -12.97
C ALA A 84 6.41 -14.63 -12.09
N THR A 85 7.05 -15.33 -11.15
CA THR A 85 6.35 -16.25 -10.25
C THR A 85 5.40 -15.52 -9.31
N TYR A 86 5.82 -14.40 -8.72
CA TYR A 86 4.98 -13.62 -7.83
C TYR A 86 3.85 -12.90 -8.60
N ALA A 87 4.09 -12.47 -9.84
CA ALA A 87 3.04 -11.94 -10.71
C ALA A 87 1.95 -12.98 -10.99
N ALA A 88 2.34 -14.21 -11.36
CA ALA A 88 1.39 -15.29 -11.60
C ALA A 88 0.54 -15.58 -10.36
N LEU A 89 1.14 -15.52 -9.17
CA LEU A 89 0.44 -15.66 -7.89
C LEU A 89 -0.58 -14.54 -7.67
N LEU A 90 -0.23 -13.26 -7.91
CA LEU A 90 -1.19 -12.17 -7.78
C LEU A 90 -2.32 -12.26 -8.82
N GLN A 91 -2.02 -12.70 -10.04
CA GLN A 91 -3.00 -12.83 -11.11
C GLN A 91 -4.13 -13.81 -10.80
N THR A 92 -3.93 -14.81 -9.92
CA THR A 92 -5.01 -15.71 -9.50
C THR A 92 -6.10 -15.00 -8.70
N GLU A 93 -5.79 -13.84 -8.13
CA GLU A 93 -6.69 -13.01 -7.32
C GLU A 93 -7.14 -11.74 -8.08
N GLY A 94 -7.04 -11.78 -9.41
CA GLY A 94 -7.57 -10.75 -10.29
C GLY A 94 -6.68 -9.51 -10.48
N TRP A 95 -5.43 -9.54 -9.99
CA TRP A 95 -4.47 -8.47 -10.25
C TRP A 95 -4.00 -8.50 -11.70
N ILE A 96 -3.97 -7.34 -12.34
CA ILE A 96 -3.56 -7.18 -13.75
C ILE A 96 -2.24 -6.44 -13.79
N VAL A 97 -1.26 -6.95 -14.54
CA VAL A 97 0.02 -6.26 -14.77
C VAL A 97 -0.25 -5.03 -15.63
N GLN A 98 0.06 -3.85 -15.11
CA GLN A 98 -0.08 -2.57 -15.82
C GLN A 98 1.24 -2.14 -16.47
N ALA A 99 2.35 -2.35 -15.78
CA ALA A 99 3.69 -2.04 -16.27
C ALA A 99 4.69 -3.07 -15.74
N GLN A 100 5.74 -3.31 -16.52
CA GLN A 100 6.82 -4.21 -16.18
C GLN A 100 8.15 -3.60 -16.62
N ASP A 101 9.13 -3.66 -15.74
CA ASP A 101 10.52 -3.36 -16.05
C ASP A 101 11.43 -4.51 -15.57
N ILE A 102 12.74 -4.34 -15.72
CA ILE A 102 13.71 -5.38 -15.38
C ILE A 102 13.75 -5.73 -13.89
N ASN A 103 13.35 -4.81 -13.01
CA ASN A 103 13.42 -4.95 -11.56
C ASN A 103 12.07 -4.77 -10.87
N SER A 104 10.98 -4.58 -11.61
CA SER A 104 9.69 -4.32 -11.01
C SER A 104 8.50 -4.67 -11.90
N ASN A 105 7.38 -4.96 -11.23
CA ASN A 105 6.07 -5.08 -11.84
C ASN A 105 5.09 -4.16 -11.10
N THR A 106 4.32 -3.38 -11.83
CA THR A 106 3.18 -2.61 -11.32
C THR A 106 1.89 -3.34 -11.70
N PHE A 107 0.97 -3.44 -10.75
CA PHE A 107 -0.30 -4.12 -10.88
C PHE A 107 -1.45 -3.21 -10.45
N ILE A 108 -2.63 -3.48 -10.99
CA ILE A 108 -3.89 -2.88 -10.58
C ILE A 108 -4.93 -3.96 -10.32
N ARG A 109 -5.85 -3.68 -9.39
CA ARG A 109 -7.06 -4.48 -9.20
C ARG A 109 -8.24 -3.55 -8.93
N GLY A 110 -9.19 -3.52 -9.86
CA GLY A 110 -10.24 -2.51 -9.84
C GLY A 110 -9.68 -1.08 -9.95
N GLU A 111 -10.43 -0.11 -9.44
CA GLU A 111 -10.11 1.33 -9.59
C GLU A 111 -9.26 1.89 -8.43
N ASN A 112 -9.25 1.21 -7.29
CA ASN A 112 -8.74 1.75 -6.03
C ASN A 112 -7.54 0.99 -5.47
N GLU A 113 -7.14 -0.12 -6.11
CA GLU A 113 -6.05 -0.96 -5.64
C GLU A 113 -4.94 -0.99 -6.67
N ASP A 114 -3.73 -0.70 -6.21
CA ASP A 114 -2.50 -0.85 -6.95
C ASP A 114 -1.47 -1.57 -6.11
N ALA A 115 -0.61 -2.31 -6.78
CA ALA A 115 0.52 -2.95 -6.17
C ALA A 115 1.77 -2.71 -7.01
N ASP A 116 2.90 -2.60 -6.35
CA ASP A 116 4.18 -2.60 -7.02
C ASP A 116 5.08 -3.63 -6.34
N VAL A 117 5.80 -4.40 -7.14
CA VAL A 117 6.70 -5.44 -6.66
C VAL A 117 8.08 -5.12 -7.19
N PHE A 118 9.02 -4.82 -6.30
CA PHE A 118 10.36 -4.35 -6.65
C PHE A 118 11.44 -5.29 -6.12
N LEU A 119 12.37 -5.64 -6.99
CA LEU A 119 13.63 -6.31 -6.67
C LEU A 119 14.73 -5.36 -6.19
N THR A 120 14.58 -4.07 -6.47
CA THR A 120 15.56 -3.06 -6.12
C THR A 120 15.23 -2.47 -4.76
N GLU A 121 16.25 -2.41 -3.91
CA GLU A 121 16.18 -1.76 -2.62
C GLU A 121 16.27 -0.25 -2.82
N THR A 122 15.42 0.49 -2.13
CA THR A 122 15.48 1.96 -2.10
C THR A 122 15.93 2.42 -0.72
N THR A 123 16.55 3.59 -0.64
CA THR A 123 16.92 4.20 0.65
C THR A 123 15.73 4.26 1.61
N TYR A 124 14.53 4.53 1.09
CA TYR A 124 13.31 4.53 1.90
C TYR A 124 13.00 3.15 2.49
N MET A 125 13.11 2.07 1.71
CA MET A 125 12.85 0.73 2.22
C MET A 125 13.90 0.25 3.24
N HIS A 126 15.15 0.69 3.14
CA HIS A 126 16.16 0.43 4.18
C HIS A 126 15.85 1.11 5.52
N MET A 127 15.05 2.19 5.53
CA MET A 127 14.57 2.77 6.78
C MET A 127 13.42 1.96 7.39
N LEU A 128 12.71 1.17 6.58
CA LEU A 128 11.57 0.36 7.00
C LEU A 128 11.99 -1.05 7.43
N PHE A 129 13.05 -1.62 6.85
CA PHE A 129 13.38 -3.04 6.98
C PHE A 129 14.87 -3.33 7.18
N ASP A 130 15.17 -4.39 7.92
CA ASP A 130 16.50 -4.98 8.01
C ASP A 130 16.72 -6.03 6.90
N TYR A 131 17.20 -5.57 5.75
CA TYR A 131 17.54 -6.44 4.62
C TYR A 131 18.72 -7.38 4.90
N ALA A 132 19.67 -6.97 5.75
CA ALA A 132 20.83 -7.81 6.05
C ALA A 132 20.40 -9.08 6.79
N ALA A 133 19.50 -8.96 7.76
CA ALA A 133 18.90 -10.11 8.43
C ALA A 133 18.02 -10.98 7.51
N ALA A 134 17.41 -10.39 6.48
CA ALA A 134 16.63 -11.13 5.49
C ALA A 134 17.54 -11.99 4.58
N TYR A 135 18.62 -11.42 4.04
CA TYR A 135 19.55 -12.13 3.15
C TYR A 135 20.36 -13.24 3.82
N GLN A 136 20.48 -13.25 5.15
CA GLN A 136 21.05 -14.39 5.86
C GLN A 136 20.19 -15.66 5.73
N ARG A 137 18.90 -15.53 5.39
CA ARG A 137 17.93 -16.64 5.36
C ARG A 137 17.41 -16.94 3.95
N TYR A 138 17.36 -15.94 3.08
CA TYR A 138 16.79 -16.06 1.75
C TYR A 138 17.78 -15.57 0.69
N PRO A 139 18.03 -16.36 -0.38
CA PRO A 139 18.90 -15.93 -1.48
C PRO A 139 18.29 -14.78 -2.27
N THR A 140 16.97 -14.64 -2.27
CA THR A 140 16.25 -13.53 -2.91
C THR A 140 15.32 -12.88 -1.90
N VAL A 141 15.41 -11.55 -1.82
CA VAL A 141 14.54 -10.68 -1.03
C VAL A 141 14.02 -9.59 -1.96
N PHE A 142 12.75 -9.27 -1.85
CA PHE A 142 12.09 -8.22 -2.63
C PHE A 142 10.98 -7.58 -1.78
N VAL A 143 10.44 -6.45 -2.25
CA VAL A 143 9.32 -5.77 -1.58
C VAL A 143 8.11 -5.76 -2.48
N ALA A 144 6.96 -6.14 -1.92
CA ALA A 144 5.66 -5.88 -2.50
C ALA A 144 4.99 -4.75 -1.72
N THR A 145 4.64 -3.66 -2.41
CA THR A 145 3.80 -2.61 -1.88
C THR A 145 2.38 -2.82 -2.35
N ILE A 146 1.42 -2.81 -1.43
CA ILE A 146 -0.02 -2.86 -1.75
C ILE A 146 -0.63 -1.57 -1.25
N THR A 147 -1.33 -0.86 -2.13
CA THR A 147 -1.95 0.43 -1.84
C THR A 147 -3.45 0.33 -2.06
N TYR A 148 -4.22 0.88 -1.12
CA TYR A 148 -5.64 1.18 -1.33
C TYR A 148 -5.84 2.69 -1.30
N LYS A 149 -6.53 3.22 -2.30
CA LYS A 149 -6.78 4.66 -2.49
C LYS A 149 -8.28 4.92 -2.46
N LEU A 150 -8.70 6.03 -1.85
CA LEU A 150 -10.05 6.54 -2.06
C LEU A 150 -10.08 7.48 -3.27
N PRO A 151 -11.08 7.33 -4.15
CA PRO A 151 -11.26 8.26 -5.27
C PRO A 151 -11.53 9.66 -4.74
N GLN A 152 -11.10 10.67 -5.49
CA GLN A 152 -11.33 12.06 -5.15
C GLN A 152 -12.85 12.33 -5.01
N ARG A 153 -13.26 12.88 -3.87
CA ARG A 153 -14.62 13.36 -3.62
C ARG A 153 -14.60 14.88 -3.47
N GLN A 154 -15.70 15.56 -3.82
CA GLN A 154 -15.87 16.97 -3.43
C GLN A 154 -15.82 17.05 -1.89
N GLY A 155 -14.95 17.89 -1.33
CA GLY A 155 -14.80 17.99 0.13
C GLY A 155 -13.65 17.17 0.71
N CYS A 156 -12.77 16.67 -0.15
CA CYS A 156 -11.45 17.26 0.00
C CYS A 156 -11.65 18.79 -0.22
#